data_AF-A0A0H1BE74-F1
#
_entry.id   AF-A0A0H1BE74-F1
#
_cell.length_a   1.000
_cell.length_b   1.000
_cell.length_c   1.000
_cell.angle_alpha   90.00
_cell.angle_beta   90.00
_cell.angle_gamma   90.00
#
_symmetry.space_group_name_H-M   'P 1'
#
loop_
_entity.id
_entity.type
_entity.pdbx_description
1 polymer ?
#
loop_
_entity_poly.entity_id
_entity_poly.type
_entity_poly.pdbx_seq_one_letter_code
_entity_poly.pdbx_strand_id
1 'polypeptide(L)'
;MDRAVELGGVLQCNAKVVDVVVSADGTTATAVMEDGRREEGDLLIGADGVFSRLSEILLGKSNPPTKTGDLAYRLLLSTEEMLKDPELRSFVEEPQVNYWLGPDAHAVNYVLRGGELFNMVLLVPDDIPDDGAATVEGNVEEMCAAFKGWDPRIEKLLKLCKSVHKWRLCYRLGEHDWTHPSGSWTLLGDAVHATLPYLASG
;
A
#
# COMPACT_ATOMS: atom_id res chain seq x y z
N MET A 1 9.73 -9.75 10.10
CA MET A 1 11.12 -9.25 10.19
C MET A 1 11.96 -10.12 11.11
N ASP A 2 11.46 -10.48 12.30
CA ASP A 2 12.17 -11.32 13.29
C ASP A 2 12.74 -12.60 12.69
N ARG A 3 11.95 -13.31 11.87
CA ARG A 3 12.41 -14.54 11.22
C ARG A 3 13.61 -14.35 10.28
N ALA A 4 13.70 -13.20 9.59
CA ALA A 4 14.83 -12.93 8.71
C ALA A 4 16.12 -12.73 9.52
N VAL A 5 16.01 -12.03 10.66
CA VAL A 5 17.14 -11.80 11.58
C VAL A 5 17.57 -13.10 12.25
N GLU A 6 16.62 -13.94 12.69
CA GLU A 6 16.91 -15.27 13.24
C GLU A 6 17.69 -16.16 12.26
N LEU A 7 17.44 -16.00 10.96
CA LEU A 7 18.11 -16.74 9.89
C LEU A 7 19.45 -16.10 9.47
N GLY A 8 19.90 -15.07 10.16
CA GLY A 8 21.18 -14.39 9.93
C GLY A 8 21.11 -13.19 8.99
N GLY A 9 19.92 -12.76 8.58
CA GLY A 9 19.72 -11.53 7.82
C GLY A 9 20.05 -10.30 8.67
N VAL A 10 20.74 -9.32 8.09
CA VAL A 10 21.02 -8.04 8.73
C VAL A 10 19.95 -7.03 8.35
N LEU A 11 19.31 -6.42 9.34
CA LEU A 11 18.30 -5.38 9.12
C LEU A 11 18.86 -4.02 9.57
N GLN A 12 18.92 -3.07 8.64
CA GLN A 12 19.23 -1.68 8.94
C GLN A 12 17.98 -0.82 8.71
N CYS A 13 17.38 -0.32 9.79
CA CYS A 13 16.26 0.62 9.72
C CYS A 13 16.76 2.07 9.60
N ASN A 14 15.88 3.00 9.22
CA ASN A 14 16.21 4.41 9.02
C ASN A 14 17.38 4.63 8.04
N ALA A 15 17.49 3.76 7.04
CA ALA A 15 18.52 3.77 6.01
C ALA A 15 17.86 4.05 4.65
N LYS A 16 17.53 5.32 4.39
CA LYS A 16 16.89 5.72 3.14
C LYS A 16 17.94 5.69 2.01
N VAL A 17 17.78 4.76 1.08
CA VAL A 17 18.60 4.69 -0.14
C VAL A 17 18.14 5.78 -1.10
N VAL A 18 19.08 6.60 -1.57
CA VAL A 18 18.81 7.74 -2.46
C VAL A 18 19.48 7.61 -3.82
N ASP A 19 20.44 6.71 -3.97
CA ASP A 19 21.14 6.44 -5.23
C ASP A 19 21.70 5.01 -5.27
N VAL A 20 22.01 4.53 -6.48
CA VAL A 20 22.68 3.23 -6.72
C VAL A 20 23.80 3.42 -7.74
N VAL A 21 25.01 2.96 -7.38
CA VAL A 21 26.18 3.03 -8.25
C VAL A 21 26.64 1.63 -8.62
N VAL A 22 26.64 1.32 -9.91
CA VAL A 22 27.18 0.07 -10.45
C VAL A 22 28.69 0.24 -10.68
N SER A 23 29.49 -0.76 -10.30
CA SER A 23 30.94 -0.73 -10.50
C SER A 23 31.33 -0.73 -11.99
N ALA A 24 32.56 -0.27 -12.28
CA ALA A 24 33.01 -0.09 -13.66
C ALA A 24 33.10 -1.40 -14.46
N ASP A 25 33.34 -2.53 -13.79
CA ASP A 25 33.32 -3.87 -14.40
C ASP A 25 31.93 -4.53 -14.39
N GLY A 26 30.93 -3.87 -13.77
CA GLY A 26 29.56 -4.32 -13.69
C GLY A 26 29.32 -5.47 -12.70
N THR A 27 30.30 -5.87 -11.91
CA THR A 27 30.19 -7.06 -11.05
C THR A 27 29.50 -6.80 -9.71
N THR A 28 29.43 -5.53 -9.29
CA THR A 28 28.83 -5.12 -8.01
C THR A 28 27.91 -3.93 -8.20
N ALA A 29 27.06 -3.69 -7.22
CA ALA A 29 26.25 -2.49 -7.09
C ALA A 29 26.31 -1.98 -5.64
N THR A 30 26.36 -0.66 -5.48
CA THR A 30 26.44 0.01 -4.19
C THR A 30 25.16 0.82 -3.94
N ALA A 31 24.45 0.52 -2.86
CA ALA A 31 23.39 1.37 -2.34
C ALA A 31 24.02 2.59 -1.66
N VAL A 32 23.54 3.79 -1.98
CA VAL A 32 23.97 5.04 -1.34
C VAL A 32 22.82 5.58 -0.50
N MET A 33 23.04 5.71 0.81
CA MET A 33 22.04 6.23 1.73
C MET A 33 22.09 7.76 1.82
N GLU A 34 20.97 8.36 2.25
CA GLU A 34 20.81 9.81 2.42
C GLU A 34 21.85 10.42 3.37
N ASP A 35 22.31 9.66 4.36
CA ASP A 35 23.34 10.07 5.32
C ASP A 35 24.78 9.84 4.82
N GLY A 36 24.95 9.43 3.56
CA GLY A 36 26.23 9.21 2.92
C GLY A 36 26.84 7.82 3.16
N ARG A 37 26.21 6.95 3.95
CA ARG A 37 26.64 5.55 4.06
C ARG A 37 26.52 4.85 2.69
N ARG A 38 27.36 3.84 2.50
CA ARG A 38 27.46 3.06 1.27
C ARG A 38 27.54 1.58 1.62
N GLU A 39 26.71 0.77 0.98
CA GLU A 39 26.69 -0.68 1.16
C GLU A 39 26.83 -1.32 -0.22
N GLU A 40 27.92 -2.05 -0.43
CA GLU A 40 28.21 -2.75 -1.68
C GLU A 40 27.79 -4.21 -1.59
N GLY A 41 27.29 -4.76 -2.69
CA GLY A 41 27.07 -6.19 -2.85
C GLY A 41 27.18 -6.63 -4.31
N ASP A 42 27.24 -7.94 -4.53
CA ASP A 42 27.26 -8.53 -5.86
C ASP A 42 25.93 -8.32 -6.60
N LEU A 43 24.83 -8.25 -5.86
CA LEU A 43 23.48 -8.00 -6.37
C LEU A 43 22.72 -7.03 -5.46
N LEU A 44 22.23 -5.95 -6.06
CA LEU A 44 21.27 -5.05 -5.43
C LEU A 44 19.86 -5.32 -5.96
N ILE A 45 18.91 -5.44 -5.04
CA ILE A 45 17.49 -5.63 -5.35
C ILE A 45 16.71 -4.43 -4.81
N GLY A 46 16.15 -3.63 -5.71
CA GLY A 46 15.26 -2.54 -5.36
C GLY A 46 13.82 -3.03 -5.15
N ALA A 47 13.31 -2.88 -3.94
CA ALA A 47 11.95 -3.23 -3.57
C ALA A 47 11.28 -2.08 -2.79
N ASP A 48 11.47 -0.85 -3.27
CA ASP A 48 11.10 0.41 -2.62
C ASP A 48 9.66 0.89 -2.90
N GLY A 49 8.83 0.01 -3.46
CA GLY A 49 7.38 0.19 -3.56
C GLY A 49 6.91 1.03 -4.75
N VAL A 50 5.61 1.30 -4.79
CA VAL A 50 4.93 1.93 -5.95
C VAL A 50 5.46 3.32 -6.30
N PHE A 51 6.02 4.07 -5.34
CA PHE A 51 6.69 5.36 -5.58
C PHE A 51 8.21 5.22 -5.70
N SER A 52 8.67 4.10 -6.28
CA SER A 52 10.09 3.73 -6.39
C SER A 52 10.95 4.86 -6.94
N ARG A 53 11.88 5.32 -6.12
CA ARG A 53 12.96 6.23 -6.54
C ARG A 53 14.02 5.46 -7.33
N LEU A 54 14.26 4.21 -6.95
CA LEU A 54 15.23 3.35 -7.62
C LEU A 54 14.85 3.08 -9.08
N SER A 55 13.56 2.99 -9.40
CA SER A 55 13.06 2.91 -10.77
C SER A 55 13.45 4.12 -11.61
N GLU A 56 13.35 5.33 -11.07
CA GLU A 56 13.74 6.54 -11.81
C GLU A 56 15.25 6.60 -12.06
N ILE A 57 16.05 6.18 -11.07
CA ILE A 57 17.51 6.13 -11.19
C ILE A 57 17.91 5.11 -12.27
N LEU A 58 17.30 3.92 -12.23
CA LEU A 58 17.59 2.86 -13.20
C LEU A 58 17.29 3.31 -14.63
N LEU A 59 16.17 4.02 -14.81
CA LEU A 59 15.72 4.48 -16.12
C LEU A 59 16.38 5.79 -16.58
N GLY A 60 17.07 6.51 -15.68
CA GLY A 60 17.64 7.83 -15.95
C GLY A 60 16.60 8.91 -16.27
N LYS A 61 15.32 8.69 -15.90
CA LYS A 61 14.21 9.61 -16.17
C LYS A 61 13.12 9.46 -15.10
N SER A 62 12.26 10.48 -14.98
CA SER A 62 11.12 10.38 -14.08
C SER A 62 10.19 9.25 -14.51
N ASN A 63 9.70 8.50 -13.53
CA ASN A 63 8.84 7.34 -13.73
C ASN A 63 7.77 7.25 -12.63
N PRO A 64 6.87 8.24 -12.52
CA PRO A 64 5.80 8.21 -11.52
C PRO A 64 4.83 7.07 -11.82
N PRO A 65 4.22 6.45 -10.81
CA PRO A 65 3.20 5.42 -11.04
C PRO A 65 1.94 6.06 -11.65
N THR A 66 1.14 5.26 -12.36
CA THR A 66 -0.08 5.74 -12.98
C THR A 66 -1.19 5.83 -11.94
N LYS A 67 -1.81 7.02 -11.81
CA LYS A 67 -2.95 7.24 -10.93
C LYS A 67 -4.20 6.59 -11.54
N THR A 68 -5.01 5.91 -10.74
CA THR A 68 -6.30 5.37 -11.23
C THR A 68 -7.40 6.42 -11.30
N GLY A 69 -7.27 7.49 -10.50
CA GLY A 69 -8.37 8.44 -10.24
C GLY A 69 -9.22 8.06 -9.03
N ASP A 70 -8.87 6.98 -8.33
CA ASP A 70 -9.53 6.53 -7.10
C ASP A 70 -8.60 6.69 -5.89
N LEU A 71 -9.21 6.85 -4.74
CA LEU A 71 -8.56 6.69 -3.45
C LEU A 71 -9.25 5.60 -2.64
N ALA A 72 -8.58 5.11 -1.62
CA ALA A 72 -9.15 4.16 -0.69
C ALA A 72 -8.99 4.64 0.76
N TYR A 73 -10.05 4.48 1.55
CA TYR A 73 -10.02 4.55 3.01
C TYR A 73 -9.87 3.14 3.58
N ARG A 74 -9.06 2.97 4.64
CA ARG A 74 -8.93 1.70 5.37
C ARG A 74 -9.31 1.89 6.81
N LEU A 75 -10.19 1.02 7.26
CA LEU A 75 -10.70 0.97 8.60
C LEU A 75 -10.36 -0.37 9.21
N LEU A 76 -9.92 -0.33 10.46
CA LEU A 76 -9.88 -1.49 11.34
C LEU A 76 -10.88 -1.22 12.47
N LEU A 77 -11.98 -1.97 12.48
CA LEU A 77 -13.04 -1.84 13.46
C LEU A 77 -12.92 -2.96 14.50
N SER A 78 -13.31 -2.66 15.74
CA SER A 78 -13.39 -3.65 16.81
C SER A 78 -14.61 -4.52 16.61
N THR A 79 -14.44 -5.83 16.51
CA THR A 79 -15.57 -6.76 16.44
C THR A 79 -16.34 -6.82 17.75
N GLU A 80 -15.71 -6.52 18.89
CA GLU A 80 -16.38 -6.39 20.19
C GLU A 80 -17.45 -5.28 20.15
N GLU A 81 -17.13 -4.12 19.55
CA GLU A 81 -18.10 -3.04 19.39
C GLU A 81 -19.19 -3.41 18.38
N MET A 82 -18.82 -4.09 17.29
CA MET A 82 -19.80 -4.58 16.30
C MET A 82 -20.81 -5.55 16.91
N LEU A 83 -20.36 -6.45 17.80
CA LEU A 83 -21.23 -7.45 18.45
C LEU A 83 -22.30 -6.82 19.36
N LYS A 84 -22.16 -5.54 19.74
CA LYS A 84 -23.17 -4.78 20.49
C LYS A 84 -24.35 -4.34 19.62
N ASP A 85 -24.19 -4.28 18.30
CA ASP A 85 -25.27 -3.96 17.36
C ASP A 85 -25.80 -5.25 16.69
N PRO A 86 -27.07 -5.62 16.91
CA PRO A 86 -27.65 -6.84 16.33
C PRO A 86 -27.53 -6.94 14.81
N GLU A 87 -27.53 -5.83 14.07
CA GLU A 87 -27.43 -5.84 12.61
C GLU A 87 -26.00 -6.03 12.09
N LEU A 88 -25.00 -5.90 12.96
CA LEU A 88 -23.59 -6.09 12.60
C LEU A 88 -23.03 -7.45 13.04
N ARG A 89 -23.73 -8.17 13.93
CA ARG A 89 -23.25 -9.44 14.50
C ARG A 89 -22.89 -10.49 13.45
N SER A 90 -23.72 -10.61 12.41
CA SER A 90 -23.50 -11.62 11.35
C SER A 90 -22.16 -11.43 10.62
N PHE A 91 -21.64 -10.21 10.51
CA PHE A 91 -20.31 -9.96 9.94
C PHE A 91 -19.17 -10.58 10.76
N VAL A 92 -19.40 -10.85 12.05
CA VAL A 92 -18.42 -11.42 12.98
C VAL A 92 -18.68 -12.91 13.21
N GLU A 93 -19.93 -13.28 13.47
CA GLU A 93 -20.34 -14.65 13.82
C GLU A 93 -20.33 -15.59 12.59
N GLU A 94 -20.59 -15.05 11.40
CA GLU A 94 -20.60 -15.76 10.13
C GLU A 94 -19.65 -15.07 9.14
N PRO A 95 -18.33 -15.15 9.36
CA PRO A 95 -17.37 -14.32 8.63
C PRO A 95 -17.36 -14.64 7.14
N GLN A 96 -17.61 -13.59 6.34
CA GLN A 96 -17.58 -13.63 4.88
C GLN A 96 -16.85 -12.39 4.35
N VAL A 97 -16.45 -12.44 3.08
CA VAL A 97 -16.04 -11.24 2.35
C VAL A 97 -17.30 -10.61 1.78
N ASN A 98 -17.60 -9.38 2.19
CA ASN A 98 -18.79 -8.66 1.72
C ASN A 98 -18.38 -7.52 0.79
N TYR A 99 -19.21 -7.29 -0.24
CA TYR A 99 -19.03 -6.22 -1.21
C TYR A 99 -20.32 -5.40 -1.31
N TRP A 100 -20.18 -4.07 -1.27
CA TRP A 100 -21.22 -3.13 -1.69
C TRP A 100 -20.72 -2.37 -2.91
N LEU A 101 -21.51 -2.40 -3.97
CA LEU A 101 -21.19 -1.74 -5.24
C LEU A 101 -22.21 -0.62 -5.46
N GLY A 102 -21.72 0.57 -5.76
CA GLY A 102 -22.54 1.73 -6.09
C GLY A 102 -21.91 2.56 -7.20
N PRO A 103 -22.58 3.65 -7.62
CA PRO A 103 -22.01 4.60 -8.56
C PRO A 103 -20.77 5.27 -7.95
N ASP A 104 -19.64 5.24 -8.67
CA ASP A 104 -18.37 5.90 -8.35
C ASP A 104 -17.72 5.50 -7.01
N ALA A 105 -18.29 4.54 -6.27
CA ALA A 105 -17.78 4.09 -4.99
C ALA A 105 -18.09 2.61 -4.76
N HIS A 106 -17.30 1.97 -3.90
CA HIS A 106 -17.59 0.63 -3.41
C HIS A 106 -16.93 0.37 -2.06
N ALA A 107 -17.43 -0.65 -1.35
CA ALA A 107 -16.90 -1.08 -0.07
C ALA A 107 -16.63 -2.58 -0.10
N VAL A 108 -15.51 -3.00 0.49
CA VAL A 108 -15.18 -4.40 0.76
C VAL A 108 -14.84 -4.57 2.23
N ASN A 109 -15.29 -5.66 2.85
CA ASN A 109 -14.89 -5.97 4.21
C ASN A 109 -14.71 -7.46 4.47
N TYR A 110 -13.95 -7.76 5.53
CA TYR A 110 -13.66 -9.11 6.00
C TYR A 110 -13.03 -9.06 7.40
N VAL A 111 -13.16 -10.16 8.16
CA VAL A 111 -12.52 -10.29 9.49
C VAL A 111 -11.03 -10.59 9.39
N LEU A 112 -10.28 -10.12 10.37
CA LEU A 112 -8.85 -10.33 10.56
C LEU A 112 -8.58 -10.94 11.94
N ARG A 113 -7.36 -11.48 12.12
CA ARG A 113 -6.84 -11.95 13.41
C ARG A 113 -7.79 -12.90 14.16
N GLY A 114 -8.32 -13.89 13.45
CA GLY A 114 -9.23 -14.88 14.06
C GLY A 114 -10.57 -14.30 14.53
N GLY A 115 -10.97 -13.12 14.05
CA GLY A 115 -12.26 -12.50 14.39
C GLY A 115 -12.18 -11.33 15.37
N GLU A 116 -11.00 -10.91 15.80
CA GLU A 116 -10.83 -9.77 16.71
C GLU A 116 -10.99 -8.40 16.03
N LEU A 117 -10.62 -8.33 14.75
CA LEU A 117 -10.65 -7.09 13.97
C LEU A 117 -11.49 -7.28 12.71
N PHE A 118 -12.14 -6.21 12.29
CA PHE A 118 -12.88 -6.16 11.04
C PHE A 118 -12.23 -5.13 10.12
N ASN A 119 -11.68 -5.60 9.00
CA ASN A 119 -11.09 -4.74 7.99
C ASN A 119 -12.18 -4.31 7.02
N MET A 120 -12.29 -3.00 6.79
CA MET A 120 -13.16 -2.42 5.78
C MET A 120 -12.33 -1.48 4.91
N VAL A 121 -12.45 -1.62 3.59
CA VAL A 121 -11.85 -0.73 2.61
C VAL A 121 -12.98 -0.08 1.83
N LEU A 122 -12.95 1.25 1.77
CA LEU A 122 -13.91 2.06 1.03
C LEU A 122 -13.17 2.73 -0.11
N LEU A 123 -13.75 2.72 -1.29
CA LEU A 123 -13.16 3.33 -2.46
C LEU A 123 -14.11 4.37 -3.01
N VAL A 124 -13.54 5.53 -3.35
CA VAL A 124 -14.25 6.70 -3.87
C VAL A 124 -13.31 7.44 -4.85
N PRO A 125 -13.81 8.40 -5.64
CA PRO A 125 -12.97 9.21 -6.51
C PRO A 125 -11.91 9.96 -5.69
N ASP A 126 -10.71 10.04 -6.25
CA ASP A 126 -9.56 10.68 -5.63
C ASP A 126 -9.75 12.20 -5.49
N ASP A 127 -9.55 12.70 -4.28
CA ASP A 127 -9.61 14.12 -3.92
C ASP A 127 -8.29 14.64 -3.31
N ILE A 128 -7.25 13.81 -3.24
CA ILE A 128 -5.96 14.21 -2.69
C ILE A 128 -5.32 15.22 -3.67
N PRO A 129 -4.69 16.31 -3.22
CA PRO A 129 -3.97 17.20 -4.13
C PRO A 129 -2.88 16.47 -4.94
N ASP A 130 -2.58 16.97 -6.14
CA ASP A 130 -1.57 16.36 -7.01
C ASP A 130 -0.15 16.43 -6.42
N ASP A 131 0.13 17.47 -5.63
CA ASP A 131 1.35 17.69 -4.86
C ASP A 131 1.28 17.10 -3.43
N GLY A 132 0.16 16.46 -3.09
CA GLY A 132 -0.06 15.80 -1.81
C GLY A 132 0.69 14.47 -1.67
N ALA A 133 0.89 14.04 -0.43
CA ALA A 133 1.44 12.71 -0.13
C ALA A 133 0.50 11.61 -0.65
N ALA A 134 1.08 10.45 -0.98
CA ALA A 134 0.31 9.30 -1.46
C ALA A 134 -0.70 8.76 -0.43
N THR A 135 -0.37 8.92 0.85
CA THR A 135 -1.23 8.57 1.98
C THR A 135 -1.33 9.80 2.88
N VAL A 136 -2.56 10.16 3.24
CA VAL A 136 -2.86 11.29 4.13
C VAL A 136 -3.86 10.87 5.20
N GLU A 137 -3.91 11.61 6.29
CA GLU A 137 -5.01 11.49 7.24
C GLU A 137 -6.31 11.87 6.54
N GLY A 138 -7.31 11.02 6.66
CA GLY A 138 -8.64 11.23 6.10
C GLY A 138 -9.59 11.80 7.13
N ASN A 139 -10.62 12.49 6.65
CA ASN A 139 -11.68 13.02 7.51
C ASN A 139 -12.82 11.99 7.62
N VAL A 140 -13.22 11.65 8.85
CA VAL A 140 -14.26 10.65 9.10
C VAL A 140 -15.62 11.15 8.64
N GLU A 141 -15.91 12.44 8.78
CA GLU A 141 -17.18 13.04 8.35
C GLU A 141 -17.33 13.04 6.81
N GLU A 142 -16.27 13.37 6.07
CA GLU A 142 -16.21 13.29 4.60
C GLU A 142 -16.42 11.86 4.12
N MET A 143 -15.73 10.90 4.74
CA MET A 143 -15.90 9.48 4.48
C MET A 143 -17.35 9.04 4.75
N CYS A 144 -17.94 9.43 5.90
CA CYS A 144 -19.33 9.11 6.20
C CYS A 144 -20.30 9.73 5.18
N ALA A 145 -20.04 10.96 4.73
CA ALA A 145 -20.87 11.65 3.76
C ALA A 145 -20.87 10.95 2.39
N ALA A 146 -19.74 10.38 1.97
CA ALA A 146 -19.62 9.64 0.71
C ALA A 146 -20.51 8.39 0.65
N PHE A 147 -20.82 7.79 1.81
CA PHE A 147 -21.64 6.58 1.92
C PHE A 147 -23.04 6.85 2.50
N LYS A 148 -23.48 8.12 2.54
CA LYS A 148 -24.81 8.47 3.05
C LYS A 148 -25.91 7.85 2.19
N GLY A 149 -26.89 7.20 2.83
CA GLY A 149 -28.03 6.59 2.14
C GLY A 149 -27.70 5.26 1.44
N TRP A 150 -26.49 4.73 1.66
CA TRP A 150 -26.16 3.35 1.33
C TRP A 150 -26.84 2.39 2.33
N ASP A 151 -26.48 1.10 2.25
CA ASP A 151 -26.87 0.11 3.24
C ASP A 151 -26.69 0.65 4.67
N PRO A 152 -27.73 0.67 5.53
CA PRO A 152 -27.66 1.20 6.89
C PRO A 152 -26.53 0.59 7.72
N ARG A 153 -26.10 -0.64 7.41
CA ARG A 153 -24.98 -1.30 8.06
C ARG A 153 -23.65 -0.62 7.78
N ILE A 154 -23.45 -0.04 6.60
CA ILE A 154 -22.26 0.77 6.30
C ILE A 154 -22.21 1.96 7.25
N GLU A 155 -23.28 2.75 7.34
CA GLU A 155 -23.31 3.92 8.24
C GLU A 155 -23.04 3.55 9.71
N LYS A 156 -23.55 2.40 10.15
CA LYS A 156 -23.27 1.85 11.49
C LYS A 156 -21.79 1.49 11.67
N LEU A 157 -21.17 0.82 10.69
CA LEU A 157 -19.74 0.49 10.70
C LEU A 157 -18.88 1.75 10.72
N LEU A 158 -19.20 2.75 9.89
CA LEU A 158 -18.41 3.99 9.81
C LEU A 158 -18.45 4.79 11.11
N LYS A 159 -19.56 4.73 11.88
CA LYS A 159 -19.67 5.36 13.21
C LYS A 159 -18.72 4.76 14.26
N LEU A 160 -18.21 3.53 14.04
CA LEU A 160 -17.20 2.92 14.91
C LEU A 160 -15.78 3.42 14.60
N CYS A 161 -15.59 4.10 13.47
CA CYS A 161 -14.32 4.67 13.06
C CYS A 161 -14.01 5.94 13.85
N LYS A 162 -12.82 5.99 14.46
CA LYS A 162 -12.35 7.19 15.21
C LYS A 162 -11.38 8.05 14.41
N SER A 163 -10.64 7.44 13.51
CA SER A 163 -9.73 8.08 12.60
C SER A 163 -9.51 7.17 11.40
N VAL A 164 -9.17 7.76 10.26
CA VAL A 164 -8.98 7.02 9.03
C VAL A 164 -7.82 7.61 8.25
N HIS A 165 -7.12 6.78 7.49
CA HIS A 165 -6.20 7.26 6.46
C HIS A 165 -6.83 6.99 5.11
N LYS A 166 -6.60 7.91 4.17
CA LYS A 166 -6.88 7.71 2.76
C LYS A 166 -5.58 7.65 1.98
N TRP A 167 -5.50 6.75 1.01
CA TRP A 167 -4.38 6.71 0.07
C TRP A 167 -4.87 6.68 -1.36
N ARG A 168 -4.10 7.32 -2.22
CA ARG A 168 -4.30 7.33 -3.66
C ARG A 168 -3.97 5.95 -4.22
N LEU A 169 -4.84 5.45 -5.10
CA LEU A 169 -4.57 4.22 -5.82
C LEU A 169 -3.75 4.51 -7.07
N CYS A 170 -2.58 3.89 -7.10
CA CYS A 170 -1.66 3.94 -8.22
C CYS A 170 -1.28 2.53 -8.64
N TYR A 171 -0.90 2.36 -9.90
CA TYR A 171 -0.42 1.09 -10.43
C TYR A 171 0.83 1.26 -11.28
N ARG A 172 1.53 0.14 -11.51
CA ARG A 172 2.62 0.02 -12.47
C ARG A 172 2.47 -1.27 -13.28
N LEU A 173 2.77 -1.19 -14.57
CA LEU A 173 2.62 -2.32 -15.50
C LEU A 173 3.96 -3.02 -15.84
N GLY A 174 5.09 -2.51 -15.35
CA GLY A 174 6.40 -3.11 -15.63
C GLY A 174 6.83 -3.05 -17.10
N GLU A 175 6.39 -2.04 -17.85
CA GLU A 175 6.62 -1.93 -19.30
C GLU A 175 8.06 -1.54 -19.69
N HIS A 176 9.03 -1.69 -18.79
CA HIS A 176 10.42 -1.32 -18.99
C HIS A 176 11.36 -2.36 -18.39
N ASP A 177 12.62 -2.33 -18.83
CA ASP A 177 13.67 -3.16 -18.23
C ASP A 177 13.92 -2.73 -16.78
N TRP A 178 13.50 -3.59 -15.87
CA TRP A 178 13.72 -3.60 -14.43
C TRP A 178 15.12 -4.05 -13.98
N THR A 179 16.00 -4.44 -14.91
CA THR A 179 17.37 -4.90 -14.60
C THR A 179 18.39 -4.02 -15.29
N HIS A 180 19.38 -3.56 -14.55
CA HIS A 180 20.51 -2.82 -15.10
C HIS A 180 21.30 -3.71 -16.07
N PRO A 181 21.84 -3.20 -17.19
CA PRO A 181 22.57 -4.00 -18.17
C PRO A 181 23.74 -4.83 -17.63
N SER A 182 24.30 -4.46 -16.47
CA SER A 182 25.35 -5.24 -15.79
C SER A 182 24.85 -6.54 -15.16
N GLY A 183 23.56 -6.64 -14.84
CA GLY A 183 22.96 -7.75 -14.09
C GLY A 183 23.14 -7.67 -12.56
N SER A 184 23.98 -6.77 -12.04
CA SER A 184 24.24 -6.58 -10.61
C SER A 184 23.19 -5.73 -9.88
N TRP A 185 22.18 -5.21 -10.59
CA TRP A 185 21.08 -4.45 -10.01
C TRP A 185 19.77 -4.74 -10.74
N THR A 186 18.73 -5.07 -9.98
CA THR A 186 17.36 -5.28 -10.48
C THR A 186 16.31 -4.70 -9.53
N LEU A 187 15.08 -4.55 -10.00
CA LEU A 187 13.92 -4.11 -9.23
C LEU A 187 12.89 -5.25 -9.11
N LEU A 188 12.08 -5.25 -8.05
CA LEU A 188 10.98 -6.21 -7.89
C LEU A 188 9.78 -5.64 -7.15
N GLY A 189 8.67 -6.38 -7.18
CA GLY A 189 7.45 -6.05 -6.45
C GLY A 189 6.79 -4.80 -7.00
N ASP A 190 6.18 -4.02 -6.11
CA ASP A 190 5.48 -2.78 -6.45
C ASP A 190 6.37 -1.72 -7.11
N ALA A 191 7.69 -1.81 -7.02
CA ALA A 191 8.58 -0.93 -7.78
C ALA A 191 8.44 -1.10 -9.31
N VAL A 192 7.97 -2.28 -9.75
CA VAL A 192 7.85 -2.67 -11.16
C VAL A 192 6.41 -2.90 -11.56
N HIS A 193 5.68 -3.70 -10.78
CA HIS A 193 4.36 -4.22 -11.16
C HIS A 193 3.34 -4.04 -10.03
N ALA A 194 3.21 -2.81 -9.53
CA ALA A 194 2.23 -2.47 -8.49
C ALA A 194 0.81 -2.75 -8.97
N THR A 195 0.11 -3.64 -8.27
CA THR A 195 -1.28 -3.98 -8.56
C THR A 195 -2.23 -3.21 -7.64
N LEU A 196 -3.47 -3.08 -8.08
CA LEU A 196 -4.52 -2.50 -7.25
C LEU A 196 -4.91 -3.50 -6.15
N PRO A 197 -5.31 -3.03 -4.95
CA PRO A 197 -5.60 -3.89 -3.82
C PRO A 197 -6.78 -4.85 -4.05
N TYR A 198 -7.49 -4.71 -5.17
CA TYR A 198 -8.60 -5.57 -5.59
C TYR A 198 -8.23 -7.05 -5.70
N LEU A 199 -6.99 -7.36 -6.08
CA LEU A 199 -6.57 -8.74 -6.35
C LEU A 199 -5.93 -9.44 -5.15
N ALA A 200 -5.61 -8.69 -4.07
CA ALA A 200 -4.83 -9.18 -2.92
C ALA A 200 -3.56 -9.96 -3.32
N SER A 201 -2.97 -9.63 -4.47
CA SER A 201 -1.89 -10.38 -5.13
C SER A 201 -0.66 -9.51 -5.46
N GLY A 202 -0.44 -8.44 -4.69
CA GLY A 202 0.72 -7.56 -4.84
C GLY A 202 2.04 -8.24 -4.55
#